data_AF-A0A1A0VM93-F1
#
_entry.id   AF-A0A1A0VM93-F1
#
_cell.length_a   1.000
_cell.length_b   1.000
_cell.length_c   1.000
_cell.angle_alpha   90.00
_cell.angle_beta   90.00
_cell.angle_gamma   90.00
#
_symmetry.space_group_name_H-M   'P 1'
#
loop_
_entity.id
_entity.type
_entity.pdbx_description
1 polymer ?
#
loop_
_entity_poly.entity_id
_entity_poly.type
_entity_poly.pdbx_seq_one_letter_code
_entity_poly.pdbx_strand_id
1 'polypeptide(L)'
;MESIETVRERVATAGREHLGDELGAQWSSMLAEGTRLRASHPPAQRQFALRPNVSAAPVGRLGGPAPLAKGAEWPIWSGYGPLAHIATLDCQALHRYLPEALKAAGFPRDGLLSFFYFDGVAAS
;
A
#
# COMPACT_ATOMS: atom_id res chain seq x y z
N MET A 1 -0.62 20.76 7.46
CA MET A 1 -1.12 19.36 7.51
C MET A 1 -2.22 19.37 8.54
N GLU A 2 -3.43 18.95 8.17
CA GLU A 2 -4.56 18.89 9.10
C GLU A 2 -4.24 17.87 10.21
N SER A 3 -4.62 18.16 11.46
CA SER A 3 -4.39 17.22 12.57
C SER A 3 -5.25 15.98 12.40
N ILE A 4 -4.74 14.82 12.82
CA ILE A 4 -5.51 13.57 12.82
C ILE A 4 -6.81 13.71 13.63
N GLU A 5 -6.78 14.48 14.71
CA GLU A 5 -7.97 14.77 15.54
C GLU A 5 -9.05 15.53 14.76
N THR A 6 -8.66 16.51 13.94
CA THR A 6 -9.59 17.27 13.11
C THR A 6 -10.24 16.38 12.04
N VAL A 7 -9.47 15.47 11.45
CA VAL A 7 -10.01 14.49 10.49
C VAL A 7 -10.97 13.54 11.21
N ARG A 8 -10.63 13.04 12.39
CA ARG A 8 -11.49 12.16 13.20
C ARG A 8 -12.80 12.85 13.56
N GLU A 9 -12.77 14.11 13.99
CA GLU A 9 -13.97 14.88 14.35
C GLU A 9 -14.89 15.10 13.14
N ARG A 10 -14.32 15.42 11.98
CA ARG A 10 -15.08 15.57 10.73
C ARG A 10 -15.74 14.27 10.30
N VAL A 11 -15.00 13.16 10.35
CA VAL A 11 -15.53 11.84 10.02
C VAL A 11 -16.61 11.43 11.03
N ALA A 12 -16.41 11.68 12.32
CA ALA A 12 -17.40 11.38 13.34
C ALA A 12 -18.70 12.18 13.17
N THR A 13 -18.59 13.44 12.76
CA THR A 13 -19.75 14.29 12.45
C THR A 13 -20.52 13.74 11.26
N ALA A 14 -19.84 13.44 10.15
CA ALA A 14 -20.47 12.80 8.99
C ALA A 14 -21.10 11.43 9.34
N GLY A 15 -20.47 10.66 10.22
CA GLY A 15 -20.98 9.38 10.70
C GLY A 15 -22.33 9.54 11.40
N ARG A 16 -22.44 10.49 12.34
CA ARG A 16 -23.71 10.76 13.02
C ARG A 16 -24.78 11.27 12.06
N GLU A 17 -24.42 12.19 11.16
CA GLU A 17 -25.36 12.77 10.19
C GLU A 17 -25.95 11.75 9.22
N HIS A 18 -25.17 10.76 8.79
CA HIS A 18 -25.59 9.83 7.73
C HIS A 18 -25.95 8.42 8.22
N LEU A 19 -25.44 8.00 9.38
CA LEU A 19 -25.64 6.65 9.90
C LEU A 19 -26.46 6.63 11.21
N GLY A 20 -26.72 7.79 11.80
CA GLY A 20 -27.30 7.91 13.14
C GLY A 20 -26.24 7.74 14.24
N ASP A 21 -26.63 7.98 15.49
CA ASP A 21 -25.67 8.09 16.61
C ASP A 21 -24.90 6.80 16.89
N GLU A 22 -25.59 5.66 16.96
CA GLU A 22 -24.98 4.37 17.30
C GLU A 22 -24.02 3.88 16.22
N LEU A 23 -24.49 3.77 14.97
CA LEU A 23 -23.67 3.33 13.84
C LEU A 23 -22.58 4.36 13.49
N GLY A 24 -22.87 5.65 13.65
CA GLY A 24 -21.88 6.72 13.47
C GLY A 24 -20.74 6.62 14.48
N ALA A 25 -21.04 6.37 15.75
CA ALA A 25 -20.05 6.13 16.78
C ALA A 25 -19.24 4.85 16.50
N GLN A 26 -19.90 3.76 16.13
CA GLN A 26 -19.22 2.51 15.76
C GLN A 26 -18.27 2.71 14.58
N TRP A 27 -18.73 3.34 13.50
CA TRP A 27 -17.89 3.61 12.33
C TRP A 27 -16.68 4.48 12.64
N SER A 28 -16.88 5.52 13.46
CA SER A 28 -15.79 6.40 13.91
C SER A 28 -14.75 5.66 14.75
N SER A 29 -15.20 4.69 15.56
CA SER A 29 -14.31 3.85 16.37
C SER A 29 -13.38 2.97 15.52
N MET A 30 -13.77 2.66 14.28
CA MET A 30 -12.98 1.85 13.35
C MET A 30 -11.88 2.62 12.61
N LEU A 31 -11.81 3.96 12.78
CA LEU A 31 -10.82 4.78 12.10
C LEU A 31 -9.41 4.50 12.63
N ALA A 32 -8.54 4.04 11.74
CA ALA A 32 -7.12 3.85 11.97
C ALA A 32 -6.29 4.84 11.13
N GLU A 33 -5.12 5.20 11.64
CA GLU A 33 -4.15 5.97 10.88
C GLU A 33 -3.62 5.15 9.70
N GLY A 34 -3.33 5.82 8.58
CA GLY A 34 -2.84 5.17 7.38
C GLY A 34 -1.93 6.07 6.55
N THR A 35 -1.05 5.45 5.78
CA THR A 35 -0.17 6.14 4.84
C THR A 35 -0.81 6.14 3.45
N ARG A 36 -1.06 7.32 2.89
CA ARG A 36 -1.55 7.43 1.51
C ARG A 36 -0.40 7.34 0.51
N LEU A 37 -0.42 6.31 -0.34
CA LEU A 37 0.45 6.23 -1.51
C LEU A 37 -0.15 7.03 -2.67
N ARG A 38 0.70 7.74 -3.42
CA ARG A 38 0.31 8.49 -4.61
C ARG A 38 1.22 8.09 -5.77
N ALA A 39 0.63 7.77 -6.91
CA ALA A 39 1.37 7.50 -8.13
C ALA A 39 2.02 8.80 -8.64
N SER A 40 3.32 8.74 -8.94
CA SER A 40 3.98 9.76 -9.75
C SER A 40 3.55 9.58 -11.21
N HIS A 41 3.13 10.66 -11.87
CA HIS A 41 2.81 10.65 -13.31
C HIS A 41 4.07 10.97 -14.14
N PRO A 42 4.24 10.48 -15.39
CA PRO A 42 3.82 9.20 -15.99
C PRO A 42 4.91 8.11 -15.71
N PRO A 43 4.80 6.84 -16.18
CA PRO A 43 5.53 5.72 -15.57
C PRO A 43 7.03 5.96 -15.59
N ALA A 44 7.68 5.82 -14.43
CA ALA A 44 9.11 5.89 -14.34
C ALA A 44 9.72 4.74 -15.16
N GLN A 45 10.09 5.02 -16.41
CA GLN A 45 10.84 4.13 -17.30
C GLN A 45 12.26 3.81 -16.78
N ARG A 46 12.56 4.11 -15.52
CA ARG A 46 13.88 3.96 -14.94
C ARG A 46 13.90 2.70 -14.09
N GLN A 47 14.68 1.74 -14.57
CA GLN A 47 15.39 0.78 -13.74
C GLN A 47 15.85 1.44 -12.44
N PHE A 48 15.79 0.71 -11.33
CA PHE A 48 16.32 1.09 -10.02
C PHE A 48 17.68 1.80 -10.15
N ALA A 49 17.65 3.12 -10.29
CA ALA A 49 18.81 3.96 -10.31
C ALA A 49 18.55 5.02 -9.26
N LEU A 50 19.23 4.85 -8.12
CA LEU A 50 19.34 5.81 -7.02
C LEU A 50 19.81 7.16 -7.61
N ARG A 51 18.86 7.99 -8.04
CA ARG A 51 19.13 9.36 -8.50
C ARG A 51 19.06 10.26 -7.28
N PRO A 52 20.08 11.08 -6.98
CA PRO A 52 20.16 11.81 -5.71
C PRO A 52 19.31 13.10 -5.67
N ASN A 53 18.50 13.41 -6.69
CA ASN A 53 17.87 14.73 -6.74
C ASN A 53 16.65 14.82 -7.65
N VAL A 54 15.47 14.45 -7.15
CA VAL A 54 14.10 14.97 -7.46
C VAL A 54 13.17 14.41 -6.36
N SER A 55 12.24 15.22 -5.83
CA SER A 55 11.04 14.87 -5.02
C SER A 55 11.00 13.44 -4.45
N ALA A 56 11.15 13.29 -3.13
CA ALA A 56 10.99 12.07 -2.32
C ALA A 56 11.07 10.75 -3.10
N ALA A 57 12.20 10.03 -2.95
CA ALA A 57 12.42 8.76 -3.63
C ALA A 57 11.18 7.84 -3.56
N PRO A 58 10.79 7.21 -4.69
CA PRO A 58 9.60 6.36 -4.73
C PRO A 58 9.78 5.21 -3.74
N VAL A 59 8.72 4.93 -2.98
CA VAL A 59 8.68 3.83 -2.00
C VAL A 59 8.26 2.49 -2.63
N GLY A 60 8.13 2.46 -3.96
CA GLY A 60 7.64 1.30 -4.70
C GLY A 60 7.23 1.64 -6.13
N ARG A 61 6.58 0.67 -6.79
CA ARG A 61 6.11 0.76 -8.18
C ARG A 61 4.79 0.03 -8.36
N LEU A 62 4.03 0.48 -9.35
CA LEU A 62 2.82 -0.17 -9.84
C LEU A 62 3.12 -0.86 -11.17
N GLY A 63 2.72 -2.12 -11.31
CA GLY A 63 2.84 -2.93 -12.51
C GLY A 63 4.27 -3.33 -12.91
N GLY A 64 4.37 -3.93 -14.10
CA GLY A 64 5.59 -4.50 -14.69
C GLY A 64 6.09 -5.78 -13.97
N PRO A 65 7.25 -6.34 -14.37
CA PRO A 65 7.75 -7.60 -13.80
C PRO A 65 8.14 -7.44 -12.32
N ALA A 66 7.76 -8.37 -11.46
CA ALA A 66 8.13 -8.34 -10.04
C ALA A 66 9.65 -8.56 -9.88
N PRO A 67 10.35 -7.79 -9.04
CA PRO A 67 11.76 -7.99 -8.72
C PRO A 67 11.93 -9.13 -7.71
N LEU A 68 11.65 -10.35 -8.13
CA LEU A 68 11.83 -11.54 -7.29
C LEU A 68 13.31 -11.86 -7.09
N ALA A 69 13.63 -12.45 -5.93
CA ALA A 69 14.97 -12.95 -5.66
C ALA A 69 15.36 -14.01 -6.70
N LYS A 70 16.66 -14.10 -7.01
CA LYS A 70 17.17 -15.09 -7.97
C LYS A 70 16.80 -16.50 -7.51
N GLY A 71 16.12 -17.25 -8.37
CA GLY A 71 15.67 -18.62 -8.09
C GLY A 71 14.36 -18.72 -7.32
N ALA A 72 13.71 -17.60 -6.97
CA ALA A 72 12.36 -17.64 -6.44
C ALA A 72 11.38 -18.02 -7.55
N GLU A 73 10.46 -18.93 -7.25
CA GLU A 73 9.39 -19.32 -8.16
C GLU A 73 8.35 -18.21 -8.29
N TRP A 74 7.74 -18.13 -9.47
CA TRP A 74 6.65 -17.19 -9.69
C TRP A 74 5.40 -17.65 -8.93
N PRO A 75 4.66 -16.75 -8.25
CA PRO A 75 3.45 -17.14 -7.53
C PRO A 75 2.39 -17.73 -8.46
N ILE A 76 1.89 -18.91 -8.11
CA ILE A 76 0.86 -19.64 -8.85
C ILE A 76 -0.31 -19.91 -7.91
N TRP A 77 -1.53 -19.71 -8.40
CA TRP A 77 -2.73 -20.23 -7.77
C TRP A 77 -3.03 -21.62 -8.34
N SER A 78 -2.94 -22.64 -7.49
CA SER A 78 -3.30 -24.02 -7.84
C SER A 78 -4.66 -24.09 -8.54
N GLY A 79 -4.67 -24.68 -9.73
CA GLY A 79 -5.86 -24.82 -10.57
C GLY A 79 -6.21 -23.62 -11.47
N TYR A 80 -5.56 -22.46 -11.28
CA TYR A 80 -5.85 -21.23 -12.06
C TYR A 80 -4.64 -20.72 -12.85
N GLY A 81 -3.42 -20.94 -12.35
CA GLY A 81 -2.18 -20.58 -13.04
C GLY A 81 -1.41 -19.42 -12.38
N PRO A 82 -0.43 -18.84 -13.10
CA PRO A 82 0.44 -17.79 -12.58
C PRO A 82 -0.35 -16.51 -12.28
N LEU A 83 0.02 -15.84 -11.19
CA LEU A 83 -0.60 -14.59 -10.80
C LEU A 83 0.05 -13.39 -11.50
N ALA A 84 -0.75 -12.38 -11.82
CA ALA A 84 -0.26 -11.11 -12.33
C ALA A 84 0.27 -10.22 -11.19
N HIS A 85 1.39 -9.54 -11.43
CA HIS A 85 1.97 -8.62 -10.45
C HIS A 85 1.28 -7.25 -10.48
N ILE A 86 0.82 -6.77 -9.32
CA ILE A 86 0.17 -5.45 -9.15
C ILE A 86 1.18 -4.40 -8.76
N ALA A 87 1.99 -4.66 -7.73
CA ALA A 87 2.84 -3.65 -7.12
C ALA A 87 3.95 -4.27 -6.28
N THR A 88 5.08 -3.57 -6.20
CA THR A 88 6.14 -3.85 -5.23
C THR A 88 6.40 -2.62 -4.41
N LEU A 89 6.51 -2.78 -3.09
CA LEU A 89 6.89 -1.73 -2.16
C LEU A 89 8.22 -2.07 -1.50
N ASP A 90 9.06 -1.06 -1.28
CA ASP A 90 10.28 -1.16 -0.49
C ASP A 90 9.94 -0.87 0.97
N CYS A 91 10.04 -1.89 1.83
CA CYS A 91 9.67 -1.80 3.23
C CYS A 91 10.55 -0.81 4.00
N GLN A 92 11.84 -0.71 3.65
CA GLN A 92 12.77 0.22 4.28
C GLN A 92 12.40 1.67 3.91
N ALA A 93 12.14 1.91 2.63
CA ALA A 93 11.73 3.23 2.14
C ALA A 93 10.37 3.67 2.69
N LEU A 94 9.44 2.72 2.90
CA LEU A 94 8.13 2.96 3.49
C LEU A 94 8.19 3.28 4.98
N HIS A 95 9.12 2.69 5.72
CA HIS A 95 9.11 2.66 7.19
C HIS A 95 8.97 4.05 7.83
N ARG A 96 9.60 5.06 7.24
CA ARG A 96 9.54 6.47 7.70
C ARG A 96 8.15 7.13 7.58
N TYR A 97 7.25 6.56 6.79
CA TYR A 97 5.91 7.09 6.52
C TYR A 97 4.80 6.29 7.21
N LEU A 98 5.13 5.15 7.83
CA LEU A 98 4.14 4.26 8.45
C LEU A 98 3.68 4.81 9.81
N PRO A 99 2.39 4.63 10.16
CA PRO A 99 1.91 4.86 11.51
C PRO A 99 2.63 3.96 12.52
N GLU A 100 2.80 4.45 13.75
CA GLU A 100 3.43 3.67 14.82
C GLU A 100 2.70 2.36 15.12
N ALA A 101 1.37 2.36 15.02
CA ALA A 101 0.57 1.15 15.22
C ALA A 101 0.96 0.02 14.23
N LEU A 102 1.26 0.35 12.97
CA LEU A 102 1.66 -0.65 11.97
C LEU A 102 3.09 -1.13 12.21
N LYS A 103 3.99 -0.24 12.67
CA LYS A 103 5.35 -0.64 13.09
C LYS A 103 5.30 -1.57 14.29
N ALA A 104 4.47 -1.25 15.28
CA ALA A 104 4.25 -2.07 16.48
C ALA A 104 3.62 -3.43 16.15
N ALA A 105 2.78 -3.50 15.12
CA ALA A 105 2.23 -4.76 14.59
C ALA A 105 3.26 -5.63 13.84
N GLY A 106 4.53 -5.24 13.79
CA GLY A 106 5.60 -6.04 13.20
C GLY A 106 5.78 -5.85 11.70
N PHE A 107 5.44 -4.67 11.15
CA PHE A 107 5.73 -4.38 9.75
C PHE A 107 7.23 -4.58 9.43
N PRO A 108 7.58 -5.25 8.30
CA PRO A 108 8.97 -5.53 7.95
C PRO A 108 9.86 -4.29 7.93
N ARG A 109 11.09 -4.41 8.44
CA ARG A 109 12.05 -3.29 8.47
C ARG A 109 12.76 -3.08 7.13
N ASP A 110 12.85 -4.12 6.33
CA ASP A 110 13.54 -4.15 5.04
C ASP A 110 12.88 -5.17 4.10
N GLY A 111 13.45 -5.29 2.89
CA GLY A 111 12.96 -6.19 1.85
C GLY A 111 11.86 -5.57 0.98
N LEU A 112 11.37 -6.39 0.05
CA LEU A 112 10.36 -6.01 -0.93
C LEU A 112 9.04 -6.73 -0.63
N LEU A 113 7.97 -5.96 -0.45
CA LEU A 113 6.61 -6.49 -0.35
C LEU A 113 5.96 -6.44 -1.73
N SER A 114 5.75 -7.61 -2.34
CA SER A 114 5.15 -7.75 -3.67
C SER A 114 3.71 -8.25 -3.59
N PHE A 115 2.82 -7.63 -4.35
CA PHE A 115 1.40 -7.95 -4.42
C PHE A 115 1.06 -8.57 -5.77
N PHE A 116 0.34 -9.69 -5.74
CA PHE A 116 -0.07 -10.44 -6.92
C PHE A 116 -1.57 -10.70 -6.87
N TYR A 117 -2.20 -10.81 -8.04
CA TYR A 117 -3.61 -11.17 -8.17
C TYR A 117 -3.87 -12.07 -9.37
N PHE A 118 -5.01 -12.74 -9.34
CA PHE A 118 -5.51 -13.47 -10.50
C PHE A 118 -6.29 -12.53 -11.40
N ASP A 119 -5.85 -12.39 -12.64
CA ASP A 119 -6.40 -11.46 -13.63
C ASP A 119 -7.49 -12.07 -14.52
N GLY A 120 -7.88 -13.32 -14.26
CA GLY A 120 -8.87 -14.03 -15.05
C GLY A 120 -8.30 -14.71 -16.31
N VAL A 121 -7.03 -14.51 -16.63
CA VAL A 121 -6.37 -15.19 -17.75
C VAL A 121 -5.75 -16.48 -17.20
N ALA A 122 -6.49 -17.59 -17.32
CA ALA A 122 -5.94 -18.90 -17.02
C ALA A 122 -4.76 -19.19 -17.97
N ALA A 123 -3.66 -19.71 -17.43
CA ALA A 123 -2.62 -20.27 -18.27
C ALA A 123 -3.19 -21.51 -18.97
N SER A 124 -3.50 -21.36 -20.27
CA SER A 124 -3.80 -22.44 -21.19
C SER A 124 -2.60 -23.34 -21.44
#